data_AF-S4PWC5-F1
#
_entry.id   AF-S4PWC5-F1
#
_cell.length_a   1.000
_cell.length_b   1.000
_cell.length_c   1.000
_cell.angle_alpha   90.00
_cell.angle_beta   90.00
_cell.angle_gamma   90.00
#
_symmetry.space_group_name_H-M   'P 1'
#
loop_
_entity.id
_entity.type
_entity.pdbx_description
1 polymer ?
#
loop_
_entity_poly.entity_id
_entity_poly.type
_entity_poly.pdbx_seq_one_letter_code
_entity_poly.pdbx_strand_id
1 'polypeptide(L)'
;MQHSAMLAIDNVAKTQNGGVWSTESNDGLLPGIDKELVHFLKQKFSQFIIGLKKTNWSGAKGGQKMDTDGEKGGPKSDSHEENKEKDGPYLCTGYYVYMLREPCVMCAMALVHARAKRVFFCFNNSVCGALNSVAKLQTISSLNHHFEVFTGFL
;
A
#
# COMPACT_ATOMS: atom_id res chain seq x y z
N MET A 1 -9.01 -13.21 13.00
CA MET A 1 -9.67 -12.61 11.80
C MET A 1 -8.72 -11.62 11.17
N GLN A 2 -8.35 -11.80 9.91
CA GLN A 2 -7.54 -10.83 9.18
C GLN A 2 -8.46 -9.75 8.60
N HIS A 3 -8.14 -8.49 8.85
CA HIS A 3 -8.88 -7.37 8.29
C HIS A 3 -8.29 -7.01 6.92
N SER A 4 -9.13 -6.90 5.89
CA SER A 4 -8.69 -6.72 4.49
C SER A 4 -7.79 -5.50 4.28
N ALA A 5 -8.12 -4.36 4.92
CA ALA A 5 -7.31 -3.15 4.84
C ALA A 5 -5.89 -3.35 5.41
N MET A 6 -5.76 -4.08 6.51
CA MET A 6 -4.47 -4.34 7.13
C MET A 6 -3.60 -5.23 6.26
N LEU A 7 -4.19 -6.25 5.63
CA LEU A 7 -3.48 -7.09 4.67
C LEU A 7 -3.00 -6.28 3.46
N ALA A 8 -3.82 -5.36 2.96
CA ALA A 8 -3.42 -4.50 1.85
C ALA A 8 -2.24 -3.59 2.22
N ILE A 9 -2.27 -2.98 3.40
CA ILE A 9 -1.17 -2.14 3.91
C ILE A 9 0.09 -2.98 4.12
N ASP A 10 -0.03 -4.17 4.72
CA ASP A 10 1.10 -5.09 4.95
C ASP A 10 1.74 -5.54 3.63
N ASN A 11 0.94 -5.79 2.59
CA ASN A 11 1.45 -6.11 1.25
C ASN A 11 2.25 -4.96 0.63
N VAL A 12 1.87 -3.70 0.87
CA VAL A 12 2.68 -2.54 0.45
C VAL A 12 3.93 -2.42 1.32
N ALA A 13 3.85 -2.70 2.62
CA ALA A 13 5.01 -2.69 3.49
C ALA A 13 6.07 -3.72 3.06
N LYS A 14 5.66 -4.92 2.64
CA LYS A 14 6.57 -5.95 2.09
C LYS A 14 7.38 -5.48 0.89
N THR A 15 6.78 -4.64 0.05
CA THR A 15 7.47 -4.15 -1.16
C THR A 15 8.51 -3.10 -0.82
N GLN A 16 8.40 -2.51 0.37
CA GLN A 16 9.31 -1.49 0.91
C GLN A 16 10.25 -2.08 1.97
N ASN A 17 10.56 -3.38 1.87
CA ASN A 17 11.41 -4.11 2.82
C ASN A 17 10.89 -4.09 4.28
N GLY A 18 9.57 -4.01 4.47
CA GLY A 18 8.89 -4.16 5.75
C GLY A 18 7.86 -5.30 5.72
N GLY A 19 6.74 -5.09 6.42
CA GLY A 19 5.66 -6.09 6.55
C GLY A 19 5.94 -7.12 7.65
N VAL A 20 4.90 -7.53 8.34
CA VAL A 20 4.97 -8.43 9.51
C VAL A 20 4.45 -9.81 9.18
N TRP A 21 3.44 -9.92 8.31
CA TRP A 21 2.81 -11.21 8.04
C TRP A 21 3.65 -12.05 7.06
N SER A 22 4.23 -13.16 7.50
CA SER A 22 4.82 -14.12 6.58
C SER A 22 3.73 -14.72 5.69
N THR A 23 3.80 -14.44 4.39
CA THR A 23 2.92 -15.03 3.36
C THR A 23 3.74 -15.94 2.46
N GLU A 24 4.68 -16.67 3.04
CA GLU A 24 5.47 -17.69 2.35
C GLU A 24 4.59 -18.92 2.08
N SER A 25 3.68 -18.76 1.12
CA SER A 25 3.19 -19.88 0.35
C SER A 25 4.18 -20.09 -0.79
N ASN A 26 4.71 -21.29 -0.95
CA ASN A 26 5.62 -21.70 -2.04
C ASN A 26 5.12 -21.34 -3.46
N ASP A 27 3.85 -20.96 -3.60
CA ASP A 27 3.17 -20.71 -4.86
C ASP A 27 3.08 -19.22 -5.23
N GLY A 28 3.58 -18.30 -4.39
CA GLY A 28 3.49 -16.84 -4.62
C GLY A 28 2.05 -16.30 -4.63
N LEU A 29 1.11 -17.04 -4.04
CA LEU A 29 -0.33 -16.75 -4.05
C LEU A 29 -0.76 -16.23 -2.68
N LEU A 30 -1.61 -15.19 -2.64
CA LEU A 30 -2.23 -14.82 -1.37
C LEU A 30 -3.14 -15.98 -0.89
N PRO A 31 -3.04 -16.44 0.37
CA PRO A 31 -3.91 -17.47 0.90
C PRO A 31 -5.38 -17.03 0.78
N GLY A 32 -6.23 -17.88 0.21
CA GLY A 32 -7.66 -17.61 0.02
C GLY A 32 -8.08 -17.15 -1.37
N ILE A 33 -7.17 -17.07 -2.34
CA ILE A 33 -7.53 -16.88 -3.76
C ILE A 33 -7.43 -18.23 -4.49
N ASP A 34 -8.48 -18.59 -5.24
CA ASP A 34 -8.50 -19.80 -6.05
C ASP A 34 -7.51 -19.71 -7.22
N LYS A 35 -6.76 -20.80 -7.47
CA LYS A 35 -5.76 -20.87 -8.54
C LYS A 35 -6.40 -20.72 -9.93
N GLU A 36 -7.61 -21.23 -10.14
CA GLU A 36 -8.35 -21.09 -11.39
C GLU A 36 -8.73 -19.64 -11.65
N LEU A 37 -9.20 -18.93 -10.61
CA LEU A 37 -9.53 -17.52 -10.72
C LEU A 37 -8.29 -16.69 -11.09
N VAL A 38 -7.14 -17.00 -10.50
CA VAL A 38 -5.88 -16.31 -10.85
C VAL A 38 -5.48 -16.56 -12.29
N HIS A 39 -5.61 -17.80 -12.78
CA HIS A 39 -5.35 -18.12 -14.18
C HIS A 39 -6.26 -17.31 -15.11
N PHE A 40 -7.57 -17.30 -14.82
CA PHE A 40 -8.54 -16.51 -15.58
C PHE A 40 -8.23 -15.01 -15.58
N LEU A 41 -7.88 -14.43 -14.42
CA LEU A 41 -7.54 -13.02 -14.31
C LEU A 41 -6.26 -12.67 -15.09
N LYS A 42 -5.23 -13.52 -15.03
CA LYS A 42 -4.00 -13.34 -15.83
C LYS A 42 -4.27 -13.46 -17.32
N GLN A 43 -5.19 -14.33 -17.73
CA GLN A 43 -5.59 -14.47 -19.14
C GLN A 43 -6.38 -13.26 -19.64
N LYS A 44 -7.32 -12.76 -18.82
CA LYS A 44 -8.20 -11.64 -19.18
C LYS A 44 -7.49 -10.28 -19.12
N PHE A 45 -6.58 -10.12 -18.18
CA PHE A 45 -5.85 -8.88 -17.93
C PHE A 45 -4.34 -9.16 -18.01
N SER A 46 -3.74 -8.88 -19.16
CA SER A 46 -2.31 -9.16 -19.42
C SER A 46 -1.34 -8.46 -18.46
N GLN A 47 -1.75 -7.32 -17.88
CA GLN A 47 -0.99 -6.57 -16.87
C GLN A 47 -1.39 -6.90 -15.42
N PHE A 48 -2.18 -7.95 -15.19
CA PHE A 48 -2.61 -8.31 -13.84
C PHE A 48 -1.46 -8.95 -13.06
N ILE A 49 -1.04 -8.28 -11.99
CA ILE A 49 0.00 -8.74 -11.09
C ILE A 49 -0.63 -8.94 -9.71
N ILE A 50 -0.44 -10.13 -9.14
CA ILE A 50 -0.79 -10.42 -7.75
C ILE A 50 0.43 -10.13 -6.89
N GLY A 51 0.26 -9.26 -5.91
CA GLY A 51 1.35 -8.66 -5.15
C GLY A 51 2.02 -7.52 -5.91
N LEU A 52 2.53 -6.51 -5.21
CA LEU A 52 3.42 -5.54 -5.85
C LEU A 52 4.78 -6.22 -6.05
N LYS A 53 5.35 -6.16 -7.26
CA LYS A 53 6.79 -6.35 -7.43
C LYS A 53 7.48 -5.11 -6.87
N LYS A 54 8.70 -5.26 -6.33
CA LYS A 54 9.59 -4.11 -6.09
C LYS A 54 9.83 -3.45 -7.45
N THR A 55 9.07 -2.42 -7.76
CA THR A 55 9.35 -1.58 -8.91
C THR A 55 10.41 -0.59 -8.46
N ASN A 56 11.50 -0.46 -9.22
CA ASN A 56 12.41 0.68 -9.11
C ASN A 56 11.63 1.91 -9.62
N TRP A 57 10.76 2.47 -8.77
CA TRP A 57 9.81 3.51 -9.15
C TRP A 57 10.54 4.85 -9.22
N SER A 58 10.97 5.23 -10.42
CA SER A 58 11.54 6.55 -10.73
C SER A 58 10.50 7.67 -10.85
N GLY A 59 9.22 7.39 -10.55
CA GLY A 59 8.08 8.27 -10.80
C GLY A 59 7.76 9.29 -9.70
N ALA A 60 8.76 9.77 -8.97
CA ALA A 60 8.64 10.93 -8.08
C ALA A 60 9.79 11.93 -8.31
N LYS A 61 10.24 12.12 -9.55
CA LYS A 61 11.04 13.31 -9.92
C LYS A 61 10.12 14.54 -10.03
N GLY A 62 9.71 15.05 -8.86
CA GLY A 62 9.36 16.45 -8.68
C GLY A 62 10.51 17.13 -7.92
N GLY A 63 11.55 17.55 -8.63
CA GLY A 63 12.75 18.13 -8.03
C GLY A 63 13.93 18.10 -8.99
N GLN A 64 14.06 19.17 -9.76
CA GLN A 64 15.10 19.43 -10.75
C GLN A 64 16.48 19.54 -10.08
N LYS A 65 17.47 18.76 -10.55
CA LYS A 65 18.85 19.24 -10.73
C LYS A 65 19.62 18.31 -11.68
N MET A 66 19.87 18.86 -12.84
CA MET A 66 20.89 18.51 -13.81
C MET A 66 22.22 19.01 -13.23
N ASP A 67 23.29 18.22 -13.33
CA ASP A 67 24.65 18.67 -13.67
C ASP A 67 25.56 17.43 -13.82
N THR A 68 26.61 17.62 -14.60
CA THR A 68 27.30 16.65 -15.45
C THR A 68 28.65 16.16 -14.89
N ASP A 69 29.15 15.09 -15.51
CA ASP A 69 30.55 14.67 -15.71
C ASP A 69 31.38 14.05 -14.56
N GLY A 70 31.95 12.85 -14.84
CA GLY A 70 33.40 12.64 -14.71
C GLY A 70 33.98 11.77 -13.57
N GLU A 71 34.26 10.50 -13.91
CA GLU A 71 35.55 9.78 -13.69
C GLU A 71 35.93 9.04 -12.36
N LYS A 72 36.16 7.71 -12.54
CA LYS A 72 37.04 6.69 -11.90
C LYS A 72 37.57 6.79 -10.46
N GLY A 73 37.50 5.64 -9.76
CA GLY A 73 38.54 5.17 -8.82
C GLY A 73 38.01 4.25 -7.70
N GLY A 74 38.44 2.98 -7.65
CA GLY A 74 38.25 2.09 -6.47
C GLY A 74 39.45 2.15 -5.49
N PRO A 75 39.60 1.20 -4.56
CA PRO A 75 38.67 0.73 -3.53
C PRO A 75 39.22 1.03 -2.12
N LYS A 76 38.36 1.38 -1.15
CA LYS A 76 38.73 1.36 0.28
C LYS A 76 37.58 0.86 1.14
N SER A 77 37.87 -0.19 1.88
CA SER A 77 37.09 -0.78 2.95
C SER A 77 36.98 0.18 4.12
N ASP A 78 35.77 0.57 4.48
CA ASP A 78 35.40 0.98 5.84
C ASP A 78 33.91 0.68 6.02
N SER A 79 33.57 0.05 7.14
CA SER A 79 32.24 -0.37 7.53
C SER A 79 31.32 0.83 7.77
N HIS A 80 30.64 1.26 6.73
CA HIS A 80 29.38 1.99 6.81
C HIS A 80 28.33 1.09 6.17
N GLU A 81 27.37 0.58 6.96
CA GLU A 81 26.15 0.02 6.40
C GLU A 81 25.47 1.13 5.59
N GLU A 82 25.72 1.11 4.28
CA GLU A 82 25.11 1.99 3.32
C GLU A 82 23.60 1.90 3.52
N ASN A 83 23.03 3.01 4.00
CA ASN A 83 21.61 3.22 4.14
C ASN A 83 21.03 3.22 2.73
N LYS A 84 20.76 2.02 2.19
CA LYS A 84 20.12 1.85 0.88
C LYS A 84 18.89 2.73 0.89
N GLU A 85 18.96 3.84 0.16
CA GLU A 85 17.86 4.78 0.04
C GLU A 85 16.61 3.96 -0.26
N LYS A 86 15.61 4.02 0.64
CA LYS A 86 14.32 3.38 0.40
C LYS A 86 13.70 4.13 -0.79
N ASP A 87 13.95 3.60 -1.98
CA ASP A 87 13.55 4.20 -3.24
C ASP A 87 12.04 3.97 -3.44
N GLY A 88 11.23 4.78 -2.76
CA GLY A 88 9.77 4.70 -2.82
C GLY A 88 9.02 5.54 -1.78
N PRO A 89 7.75 5.86 -2.04
CA PRO A 89 6.90 6.59 -1.11
C PRO A 89 6.66 5.79 0.19
N TYR A 90 6.52 6.47 1.32
CA TYR A 90 6.21 5.81 2.60
C TYR A 90 4.85 5.09 2.54
N LEU A 91 4.86 3.77 2.73
CA LEU A 91 3.67 2.90 2.72
C LEU A 91 2.71 3.27 1.58
N CYS A 92 1.47 3.62 1.91
CA CYS A 92 0.38 3.87 0.97
C CYS A 92 0.27 5.36 0.57
N THR A 93 1.35 6.15 0.71
CA THR A 93 1.36 7.56 0.30
C THR A 93 1.07 7.68 -1.20
N GLY A 94 -0.01 8.38 -1.54
CA GLY A 94 -0.44 8.56 -2.93
C GLY A 94 -1.36 7.46 -3.48
N TYR A 95 -1.64 6.42 -2.70
CA TYR A 95 -2.44 5.27 -3.16
C TYR A 95 -3.95 5.54 -3.01
N TYR A 96 -4.70 4.91 -3.91
CA TYR A 96 -6.16 4.80 -3.84
C TYR A 96 -6.54 3.41 -3.37
N VAL A 97 -7.30 3.33 -2.28
CA VAL A 97 -7.68 2.07 -1.65
C VAL A 97 -9.15 1.79 -1.96
N TYR A 98 -9.42 0.64 -2.57
CA TYR A 98 -10.77 0.19 -2.89
C TYR A 98 -11.13 -1.00 -1.99
N MET A 99 -12.29 -0.92 -1.35
CA MET A 99 -12.81 -1.97 -0.47
C MET A 99 -14.29 -2.22 -0.77
N LEU A 100 -14.76 -3.45 -0.60
CA LEU A 100 -16.19 -3.73 -0.78
C LEU A 100 -17.02 -3.21 0.40
N ARG A 101 -16.55 -3.44 1.63
CA ARG A 101 -17.24 -3.06 2.86
C ARG A 101 -16.45 -1.98 3.60
N GLU A 102 -17.18 -1.10 4.29
CA GLU A 102 -16.63 -0.05 5.13
C GLU A 102 -15.66 -0.62 6.19
N PRO A 103 -14.46 -0.02 6.33
CA PRO A 103 -13.47 -0.47 7.30
C PRO A 103 -13.92 -0.15 8.74
N CYS A 104 -13.55 -1.03 9.67
CA CYS A 104 -13.74 -0.76 11.09
C CYS A 104 -12.78 0.32 11.61
N VAL A 105 -12.97 0.80 12.84
CA VAL A 105 -12.12 1.84 13.47
C VAL A 105 -10.63 1.49 13.39
N MET A 106 -10.29 0.24 13.69
CA MET A 106 -8.91 -0.24 13.64
C MET A 106 -8.32 -0.16 12.22
N CYS A 107 -9.11 -0.51 11.21
CA CYS A 107 -8.69 -0.44 9.81
C CYS A 107 -8.60 1.00 9.29
N ALA A 108 -9.57 1.85 9.66
CA ALA A 108 -9.57 3.26 9.31
C ALA A 108 -8.35 3.97 9.89
N MET A 109 -8.00 3.70 11.16
CA MET A 109 -6.80 4.26 11.78
C MET A 109 -5.51 3.71 11.16
N ALA A 110 -5.49 2.43 10.75
CA ALA A 110 -4.36 1.89 10.00
C ALA A 110 -4.15 2.63 8.67
N LEU A 111 -5.23 3.00 7.96
CA LEU A 111 -5.15 3.80 6.72
C LEU A 111 -4.63 5.22 6.95
N VAL A 112 -4.98 5.85 8.09
CA VAL A 112 -4.38 7.12 8.52
C VAL A 112 -2.86 6.98 8.68
N HIS A 113 -2.41 5.96 9.41
CA HIS A 113 -0.98 5.71 9.62
C HIS A 113 -0.24 5.34 8.34
N ALA A 114 -0.89 4.62 7.42
CA ALA A 114 -0.33 4.28 6.12
C ALA A 114 -0.32 5.44 5.10
N ARG A 115 -0.87 6.61 5.46
CA ARG A 115 -0.95 7.80 4.61
C ARG A 115 -1.70 7.59 3.29
N ALA A 116 -2.74 6.75 3.30
CA ALA A 116 -3.58 6.52 2.12
C ALA A 116 -4.16 7.85 1.60
N LYS A 117 -4.21 8.06 0.28
CA LYS A 117 -4.68 9.33 -0.30
C LYS A 117 -6.21 9.38 -0.36
N ARG A 118 -6.83 8.29 -0.84
CA ARG A 118 -8.28 8.17 -0.95
C ARG A 118 -8.74 6.76 -0.65
N VAL A 119 -9.93 6.65 -0.08
CA VAL A 119 -10.58 5.39 0.25
C VAL A 119 -11.96 5.34 -0.39
N PHE A 120 -12.22 4.27 -1.13
CA PHE A 120 -13.45 3.99 -1.83
C PHE A 120 -14.08 2.74 -1.22
N PHE A 121 -15.36 2.80 -0.82
CA PHE A 121 -16.08 1.60 -0.39
C PHE A 121 -17.57 1.57 -0.77
N CYS A 122 -18.12 0.37 -0.94
CA CYS A 122 -19.47 0.18 -1.48
C CYS A 122 -20.53 0.01 -0.38
N PHE A 123 -20.31 -0.90 0.57
CA PHE A 123 -21.30 -1.26 1.59
C PHE A 123 -20.93 -0.68 2.96
N ASN A 124 -21.87 0.07 3.56
CA ASN A 124 -21.75 0.56 4.94
C ASN A 124 -21.68 -0.60 5.95
N ASN A 125 -21.01 -0.36 7.07
CA ASN A 125 -20.93 -1.29 8.19
C ASN A 125 -21.54 -0.65 9.45
N SER A 126 -22.83 -0.92 9.68
CA SER A 126 -23.61 -0.30 10.76
C SER A 126 -23.10 -0.60 12.17
N VAL A 127 -22.35 -1.69 12.38
CA VAL A 127 -21.93 -2.14 13.71
C VAL A 127 -20.58 -1.53 14.11
N CYS A 128 -19.61 -1.48 13.18
CA CYS A 128 -18.25 -1.05 13.50
C CYS A 128 -17.58 -0.15 12.46
N GLY A 129 -18.30 0.31 11.44
CA GLY A 129 -17.79 1.16 10.37
C GLY A 129 -17.35 2.53 10.86
N ALA A 130 -16.15 2.97 10.47
CA ALA A 130 -15.51 4.17 11.03
C ALA A 130 -15.34 5.34 10.05
N LEU A 131 -15.86 5.23 8.83
CA LEU A 131 -15.75 6.29 7.83
C LEU A 131 -17.07 7.02 7.59
N ASN A 132 -18.19 6.31 7.70
CA ASN A 132 -19.53 6.83 7.47
C ASN A 132 -20.55 6.38 8.51
N SER A 133 -20.48 5.11 8.97
CA SER A 133 -21.54 4.53 9.81
C SER A 133 -21.50 4.98 11.26
N VAL A 134 -20.58 4.43 12.06
CA VAL A 134 -20.51 4.68 13.51
C VAL A 134 -19.70 5.94 13.82
N ALA A 135 -18.64 6.16 13.03
CA ALA A 135 -17.76 7.32 13.16
C ALA A 135 -17.36 7.86 11.79
N LYS A 136 -16.77 9.06 11.79
CA LYS A 136 -16.15 9.69 10.63
C LYS A 136 -14.71 10.06 10.98
N LEU A 137 -13.87 9.03 11.11
CA LEU A 137 -12.51 9.18 11.63
C LEU A 137 -11.69 10.15 10.76
N GLN A 138 -11.90 10.13 9.45
CA GLN A 138 -11.24 11.02 8.50
C GLN A 138 -11.56 12.52 8.68
N THR A 139 -12.57 12.91 9.48
CA THR A 139 -12.92 14.33 9.72
C THR A 139 -12.39 14.86 11.05
N ILE A 140 -11.71 14.03 11.84
CA ILE A 140 -11.19 14.42 13.15
C ILE A 140 -9.96 15.33 12.94
N SER A 141 -10.04 16.58 13.39
CA SER A 141 -8.99 17.58 13.18
C SER A 141 -7.68 17.27 13.92
N SER A 142 -7.73 16.54 15.03
CA SER A 142 -6.56 16.18 15.83
C SER A 142 -5.72 15.04 15.24
N LEU A 143 -6.12 14.49 14.08
CA LEU A 143 -5.34 13.45 13.40
C LEU A 143 -4.27 14.05 12.51
N ASN A 144 -3.13 13.35 12.43
CA ASN A 144 -1.96 13.81 11.68
C ASN A 144 -2.08 13.67 10.16
N HIS A 145 -3.05 12.89 9.66
CA HIS A 145 -3.25 12.63 8.24
C HIS A 145 -4.74 12.52 7.93
N HIS A 146 -5.16 13.15 6.84
CA HIS A 146 -6.53 13.16 6.36
C HIS A 146 -6.58 12.58 4.95
N PHE A 147 -7.66 11.86 4.65
CA PHE A 147 -7.87 11.25 3.33
C PHE A 147 -9.31 11.42 2.89
N GLU A 148 -9.51 11.47 1.58
CA GLU A 148 -10.83 11.60 0.99
C GLU A 148 -11.53 10.24 1.01
N VAL A 149 -12.82 10.26 1.37
CA VAL A 149 -13.65 9.06 1.42
C VAL A 149 -14.77 9.19 0.41
N PHE A 150 -14.92 8.17 -0.43
CA PHE A 150 -15.97 8.07 -1.42
C PHE A 150 -16.79 6.80 -1.17
N THR A 151 -18.11 6.91 -1.25
CA THR A 151 -19.04 5.79 -1.07
C THR A 151 -20.33 6.01 -1.85
N GLY A 152 -21.17 4.98 -1.96
CA GLY A 152 -22.48 5.05 -2.63
C GLY A 152 -22.46 4.81 -4.15
N PHE A 153 -21.50 4.01 -4.65
CA PHE A 153 -21.30 3.79 -6.08
C PHE A 153 -21.55 2.33 -6.56
N LEU A 154 -22.43 1.58 -5.90
CA LEU A 154 -22.80 0.22 -6.29
C LEU A 154 -24.23 -0.13 -5.87
#